data_AF-A0AAE1LHJ3-F1
#
_entry.id   AF-A0AAE1LHJ3-F1
#
_cell.length_a   1.000
_cell.length_b   1.000
_cell.length_c   1.000
_cell.angle_alpha   90.00
_cell.angle_beta   90.00
_cell.angle_gamma   90.00
#
_symmetry.space_group_name_H-M   'P 1'
#
loop_
_entity.id
_entity.type
_entity.pdbx_description
1 polymer ?
#
loop_
_entity_poly.entity_id
_entity_poly.type
_entity_poly.pdbx_seq_one_letter_code
_entity_poly.pdbx_strand_id
1 'polypeptide(L)'
;SLAASSCTSWDDIFEASDLWRDKNAITRNRPAPVKRGLFINQLKDEGDMIGNISSGSPSANVSLESLSKILYPCHLKVLVAKLALNSGKSHLNTRGKFKKARQIREPCHAHCKKCEHQRLTEVEPCTIFNRFWSLNNHELQWKLISDSIKILPPKRKIALVVAKGEKKYIRSYYFAVNGKLRKMCKTMFKNTLCICDSWIDSALSHVHNNKNHIPDMRGKAEKK
;
A
#
# COMPACT_ATOMS: atom_id res chain seq x y z
N SER A 1 -21.85 9.01 38.14
CA SER A 1 -21.25 7.68 37.86
C SER A 1 -21.10 7.54 36.35
N LEU A 2 -19.91 7.81 35.83
CA LEU A 2 -19.61 7.70 34.40
C LEU A 2 -19.16 6.26 34.09
N ALA A 3 -19.89 5.59 33.21
CA ALA A 3 -19.54 4.27 32.70
C ALA A 3 -18.33 4.40 31.76
N ALA A 4 -17.25 3.71 32.10
CA ALA A 4 -16.08 3.58 31.25
C ALA A 4 -16.42 2.69 30.04
N SER A 5 -16.37 3.29 28.85
CA SER A 5 -16.40 2.59 27.57
C SER A 5 -15.15 1.72 27.46
N SER A 6 -15.31 0.40 27.51
CA SER A 6 -14.20 -0.56 27.35
C SER A 6 -13.72 -0.55 25.89
N CYS A 7 -12.72 0.28 25.60
CA CYS A 7 -11.90 0.14 24.41
C CYS A 7 -11.06 -1.14 24.59
N THR A 8 -11.42 -2.22 23.89
CA THR A 8 -10.62 -3.44 23.90
C THR A 8 -9.27 -3.14 23.24
N SER A 9 -8.22 -3.26 24.04
CA SER A 9 -6.85 -3.02 23.61
C SER A 9 -6.47 -4.06 22.55
N TRP A 10 -5.51 -3.73 21.70
CA TRP A 10 -4.93 -4.69 20.75
C TRP A 10 -4.44 -5.96 21.45
N ASP A 11 -3.94 -5.84 22.67
CA ASP A 11 -3.48 -6.96 23.48
C ASP A 11 -4.62 -7.95 23.79
N ASP A 12 -5.81 -7.45 24.14
CA ASP A 12 -6.98 -8.28 24.46
C ASP A 12 -7.45 -9.13 23.27
N ILE A 13 -7.38 -8.56 22.06
CA ILE A 13 -7.78 -9.24 20.81
C ILE A 13 -6.73 -10.29 20.38
N PHE A 14 -5.45 -10.01 20.63
CA PHE A 14 -4.39 -10.97 20.35
C PHE A 14 -4.42 -12.15 21.31
N GLU A 15 -4.55 -11.86 22.61
CA GLU A 15 -4.58 -12.84 23.69
C GLU A 15 -5.79 -13.78 23.59
N ALA A 16 -6.99 -13.24 23.31
CA ALA A 16 -8.19 -14.06 23.14
C ALA A 16 -8.09 -15.07 21.98
N SER A 17 -7.38 -14.74 20.90
CA SER A 17 -7.24 -15.65 19.75
C SER A 17 -6.05 -16.61 19.86
N ASP A 18 -5.05 -16.31 20.68
CA ASP A 18 -3.99 -17.28 20.99
C ASP A 18 -4.52 -18.34 21.98
N LEU A 19 -5.37 -17.94 22.93
CA LEU A 19 -6.10 -18.88 23.81
C LEU A 19 -7.02 -19.85 23.06
N TRP A 20 -7.61 -19.44 21.94
CA TRP A 20 -8.38 -20.33 21.06
C TRP A 20 -7.50 -21.29 20.25
N ARG A 21 -6.24 -20.93 20.00
CA ARG A 21 -5.28 -21.75 19.25
C ARG A 21 -4.72 -22.87 20.14
N ASP A 22 -4.56 -22.62 21.44
CA ASP A 22 -4.04 -23.59 22.39
C ASP A 22 -5.04 -24.68 22.78
N LYS A 23 -6.35 -24.38 22.80
CA LYS A 23 -7.39 -25.39 23.11
C LYS A 23 -7.57 -26.47 22.03
N ASN A 24 -7.06 -26.26 20.82
CA ASN A 24 -7.20 -27.17 19.67
C ASN A 24 -5.86 -27.73 19.15
N ALA A 25 -4.76 -27.54 19.88
CA ALA A 25 -3.44 -28.00 19.47
C ALA A 25 -3.21 -29.48 19.80
N ILE A 26 -3.85 -30.37 19.03
CA ILE A 26 -3.41 -31.77 18.93
C ILE A 26 -2.10 -31.79 18.12
N THR A 27 -1.02 -32.09 18.85
CA THR A 27 0.31 -32.59 18.43
C THR A 27 0.82 -32.17 17.05
N ARG A 28 1.51 -31.02 16.98
CA ARG A 28 2.64 -30.85 16.05
C ARG A 28 3.80 -30.22 16.82
N ASN A 29 4.84 -31.02 17.05
CA ASN A 29 6.12 -30.55 17.58
C ASN A 29 6.62 -29.36 16.76
N ARG A 30 6.50 -28.16 17.34
CA ARG A 30 7.13 -26.94 16.86
C ARG A 30 8.05 -26.43 17.97
N PRO A 31 9.29 -26.01 17.65
CA PRO A 31 10.19 -25.48 18.66
C PRO A 31 9.58 -24.24 19.31
N ALA A 32 9.78 -24.14 20.62
CA ALA A 32 9.19 -23.14 21.50
C ALA A 32 9.42 -21.70 21.01
N PRO A 33 8.45 -20.79 21.19
CA PRO A 33 8.66 -19.38 20.90
C PRO A 33 9.74 -18.81 21.83
N VAL A 34 10.80 -18.27 21.21
CA VAL A 34 11.84 -17.50 21.91
C VAL A 34 11.18 -16.27 22.54
N LYS A 35 11.15 -16.23 23.88
CA LYS A 35 10.75 -15.06 24.66
C LYS A 35 11.60 -13.86 24.21
N ARG A 36 10.97 -12.79 23.74
CA ARG A 36 11.63 -11.48 23.59
C ARG A 36 10.90 -10.46 24.43
N GLY A 37 11.72 -9.80 25.26
CA GLY A 37 11.30 -8.85 26.25
C GLY A 37 10.62 -7.62 25.68
N LEU A 38 9.79 -7.08 26.56
CA LEU A 38 9.13 -5.79 26.57
C LEU A 38 10.02 -4.67 26.01
N PHE A 39 9.52 -3.98 24.99
CA PHE A 39 9.84 -2.58 24.74
C PHE A 39 8.65 -1.95 24.00
N ILE A 40 7.69 -1.41 24.77
CA ILE A 40 6.72 -0.43 24.29
C ILE A 40 6.73 0.70 25.29
N ASN A 41 7.19 1.87 24.83
CA ASN A 41 6.69 3.15 25.29
C ASN A 41 6.84 4.14 24.12
N GLN A 42 5.91 5.09 24.10
CA GLN A 42 5.73 6.20 23.14
C GLN A 42 5.07 5.82 21.82
N LEU A 43 3.78 6.14 21.73
CA LEU A 43 3.29 7.29 20.94
C LEU A 43 1.80 7.50 21.29
N LYS A 44 1.57 8.39 22.26
CA LYS A 44 0.33 9.17 22.36
C LYS A 44 0.61 10.51 21.68
N ASP A 45 -0.46 11.11 21.19
CA ASP A 45 -0.56 12.44 20.60
C ASP A 45 -0.16 12.51 19.13
N GLU A 46 -1.15 12.72 18.26
CA GLU A 46 -1.34 14.01 17.58
C GLU A 46 -2.81 14.09 17.10
N GLY A 47 -3.46 15.19 17.50
CA GLY A 47 -4.85 15.50 17.25
C GLY A 47 -5.12 16.06 15.85
N ASP A 48 -6.42 16.10 15.54
CA ASP A 48 -7.06 16.61 14.34
C ASP A 48 -6.59 18.01 13.92
N MET A 49 -6.49 18.24 12.60
CA MET A 49 -6.91 19.49 11.94
C MET A 49 -7.04 19.31 10.41
N ILE A 50 -8.23 19.64 9.89
CA ILE A 50 -8.60 20.09 8.52
C ILE A 50 -8.61 19.00 7.41
N GLY A 51 -9.61 18.88 6.53
CA GLY A 51 -10.80 19.66 6.22
C GLY A 51 -11.60 18.99 5.10
N ASN A 52 -12.88 19.37 5.01
CA ASN A 52 -13.87 18.87 4.07
C ASN A 52 -13.42 18.90 2.60
N ILE A 53 -13.43 17.74 1.94
CA ILE A 53 -13.57 17.64 0.48
C ILE A 53 -14.64 16.59 0.18
N SER A 54 -15.81 17.08 -0.22
CA SER A 54 -16.90 16.29 -0.77
C SER A 54 -16.55 15.85 -2.19
N SER A 55 -16.44 14.54 -2.43
CA SER A 55 -16.76 13.93 -3.72
C SER A 55 -17.04 12.43 -3.54
N GLY A 56 -18.25 12.04 -3.94
CA GLY A 56 -18.83 10.74 -3.67
C GLY A 56 -18.12 9.60 -4.40
N SER A 57 -17.79 8.56 -3.63
CA SER A 57 -17.74 7.18 -4.10
C SER A 57 -18.22 6.27 -2.96
N PRO A 58 -19.00 5.21 -3.24
CA PRO A 58 -19.54 4.33 -2.20
C PRO A 58 -18.46 3.34 -1.76
N SER A 59 -17.43 3.83 -1.07
CA SER A 59 -16.59 2.93 -0.27
C SER A 59 -17.31 2.75 1.05
N ALA A 60 -18.05 1.65 1.19
CA ALA A 60 -18.65 1.26 2.45
C ALA A 60 -17.53 1.17 3.50
N ASN A 61 -17.36 2.24 4.30
CA ASN A 61 -16.52 2.25 5.48
C ASN A 61 -17.22 1.38 6.53
N VAL A 62 -17.16 0.06 6.35
CA VAL A 62 -17.64 -0.87 7.37
C VAL A 62 -16.66 -0.75 8.53
N SER A 63 -17.16 -0.26 9.67
CA SER A 63 -16.33 -0.11 10.86
C SER A 63 -15.81 -1.47 11.30
N LEU A 64 -14.58 -1.49 11.84
CA LEU A 64 -13.97 -2.72 12.35
C LEU A 64 -14.84 -3.40 13.42
N GLU A 65 -15.54 -2.57 14.20
CA GLU A 65 -16.52 -2.93 15.22
C GLU A 65 -17.77 -3.62 14.65
N SER A 66 -18.18 -3.26 13.44
CA SER A 66 -19.28 -3.93 12.76
C SER A 66 -18.84 -5.30 12.22
N LEU A 67 -17.59 -5.41 11.77
CA LEU A 67 -17.02 -6.66 11.24
C LEU A 67 -16.71 -7.68 12.34
N SER A 68 -16.30 -7.24 13.53
CA SER A 68 -16.01 -8.13 14.67
C SER A 68 -17.24 -8.88 15.17
N LYS A 69 -18.44 -8.34 14.94
CA LYS A 69 -19.73 -8.97 15.28
C LYS A 69 -20.12 -10.09 14.31
N ILE A 70 -19.58 -10.07 13.08
CA ILE A 70 -20.00 -10.92 11.97
C ILE A 70 -18.93 -11.97 11.61
N LEU A 71 -17.65 -11.63 11.75
CA LEU A 71 -16.54 -12.46 11.33
C LEU A 71 -15.89 -13.20 12.49
N TYR A 72 -15.47 -14.44 12.22
CA TYR A 72 -14.60 -15.18 13.13
C TYR A 72 -13.29 -14.41 13.39
N PRO A 73 -12.71 -14.50 14.61
CA PRO A 73 -11.50 -13.76 14.98
C PRO A 73 -10.33 -13.94 14.00
N CYS A 74 -10.14 -15.15 13.47
CA CYS A 74 -9.08 -15.42 12.50
C CYS A 74 -9.27 -14.67 11.16
N HIS A 75 -10.52 -14.52 10.69
CA HIS A 75 -10.84 -13.78 9.47
C HIS A 75 -10.75 -12.27 9.71
N LEU A 76 -11.20 -11.79 10.87
CA LEU A 76 -11.07 -10.40 11.25
C LEU A 76 -9.60 -9.98 11.27
N LYS A 77 -8.70 -10.79 11.86
CA LYS A 77 -7.25 -10.54 11.86
C LYS A 77 -6.68 -10.36 10.45
N VAL A 78 -7.09 -11.22 9.51
CA VAL A 78 -6.65 -11.15 8.11
C VAL A 78 -7.16 -9.88 7.43
N LEU A 79 -8.44 -9.55 7.64
CA LEU A 79 -9.06 -8.36 7.05
C LEU A 79 -8.42 -7.08 7.58
N VAL A 80 -8.22 -6.97 8.90
CA VAL A 80 -7.55 -5.84 9.55
C VAL A 80 -6.15 -5.64 8.97
N ALA A 81 -5.35 -6.72 8.92
CA ALA A 81 -4.00 -6.67 8.37
C ALA A 81 -4.00 -6.25 6.89
N LYS A 82 -4.98 -6.72 6.10
CA LYS A 82 -5.14 -6.34 4.69
C LYS A 82 -5.50 -4.86 4.53
N LEU A 83 -6.41 -4.33 5.34
CA LEU A 83 -6.77 -2.91 5.34
C LEU A 83 -5.57 -2.04 5.75
N ALA A 84 -4.84 -2.43 6.79
CA ALA A 84 -3.64 -1.72 7.22
C ALA A 84 -2.54 -1.77 6.14
N LEU A 85 -2.36 -2.92 5.46
CA LEU A 85 -1.44 -3.05 4.35
C LEU A 85 -1.81 -2.13 3.17
N ASN A 86 -3.10 -2.10 2.79
CA ASN A 86 -3.59 -1.28 1.67
C ASN A 86 -3.56 0.22 1.97
N SER A 87 -3.69 0.60 3.24
CA SER A 87 -3.60 1.99 3.72
C SER A 87 -2.16 2.43 4.02
N GLY A 88 -1.18 1.53 3.86
CA GLY A 88 0.22 1.81 4.16
C GLY A 88 0.53 1.94 5.66
N LYS A 89 -0.39 1.55 6.55
CA LYS A 89 -0.22 1.61 8.01
C LYS A 89 0.63 0.44 8.51
N SER A 90 1.21 0.62 9.70
CA SER A 90 1.89 -0.48 10.40
C SER A 90 0.91 -1.60 10.72
N HIS A 91 1.38 -2.84 10.67
CA HIS A 91 0.55 -4.01 10.96
C HIS A 91 1.39 -5.23 11.30
N LEU A 92 0.76 -6.22 11.93
CA LEU A 92 1.31 -7.56 12.07
C LEU A 92 0.89 -8.40 10.88
N ASN A 93 1.84 -9.12 10.28
CA ASN A 93 1.49 -10.11 9.26
C ASN A 93 0.88 -11.36 9.90
N THR A 94 0.34 -12.27 9.09
CA THR A 94 -0.22 -13.55 9.54
C THR A 94 0.77 -14.46 10.27
N ARG A 95 2.07 -14.16 10.19
CA ARG A 95 3.16 -14.87 10.88
C ARG A 95 3.62 -14.15 12.16
N GLY A 96 2.92 -13.10 12.61
CA GLY A 96 3.25 -12.31 13.80
C GLY A 96 4.45 -11.36 13.63
N LYS A 97 4.94 -11.13 12.41
CA LYS A 97 6.04 -10.16 12.17
C LYS A 97 5.47 -8.76 11.99
N PHE A 98 5.99 -7.80 12.77
CA PHE A 98 5.67 -6.39 12.66
C PHE A 98 6.19 -5.78 11.35
N LYS A 99 5.32 -5.03 10.69
CA LYS A 99 5.60 -4.24 9.49
C LYS A 99 5.41 -2.78 9.84
N LYS A 100 6.46 -1.98 9.61
CA LYS A 100 6.43 -0.52 9.80
C LYS A 100 5.49 0.12 8.78
N ALA A 101 4.92 1.27 9.15
CA ALA A 101 4.16 2.10 8.23
C ALA A 101 5.02 2.53 7.03
N ARG A 102 4.37 2.73 5.88
CA ARG A 102 4.98 3.33 4.69
C ARG A 102 5.30 4.78 5.01
N GLN A 103 6.46 5.23 4.56
CA GLN A 103 6.92 6.61 4.72
C GLN A 103 7.61 7.05 3.44
N ILE A 104 7.49 8.33 3.11
CA ILE A 104 8.20 8.94 2.00
C ILE A 104 9.70 8.74 2.23
N ARG A 105 10.40 8.35 1.17
CA ARG A 105 11.85 8.20 1.20
C ARG A 105 12.53 9.41 0.59
N GLU A 106 13.83 9.51 0.83
CA GLU A 106 14.67 10.56 0.26
C GLU A 106 14.46 10.71 -1.25
N PRO A 107 14.40 11.94 -1.76
CA PRO A 107 14.26 12.17 -3.19
C PRO A 107 15.46 11.64 -3.96
N CYS A 108 15.36 11.62 -5.29
CA CYS A 108 16.56 11.38 -6.10
C CYS A 108 17.57 12.53 -5.95
N HIS A 109 18.84 12.26 -6.25
CA HIS A 109 19.94 13.22 -6.19
C HIS A 109 19.64 14.61 -6.79
N ALA A 110 20.20 15.65 -6.17
CA ALA A 110 19.96 17.07 -6.47
C ALA A 110 20.28 17.50 -7.92
N HIS A 111 21.09 16.74 -8.64
CA HIS A 111 21.43 16.99 -10.06
C HIS A 111 20.82 15.96 -11.02
N CYS A 112 19.71 15.29 -10.64
CA CYS A 112 19.04 14.33 -11.50
C CYS A 112 18.49 14.97 -12.79
N LYS A 113 19.11 14.68 -13.93
CA LYS A 113 18.71 15.16 -15.27
C LYS A 113 17.42 14.53 -15.83
N LYS A 114 16.89 13.49 -15.16
CA LYS A 114 15.68 12.76 -15.61
C LYS A 114 14.40 13.37 -15.04
N CYS A 115 14.51 14.11 -13.94
CA CYS A 115 13.42 14.90 -13.37
C CYS A 115 13.38 16.26 -14.07
N GLU A 116 12.22 16.87 -14.07
CA GLU A 116 12.05 18.26 -14.46
C GLU A 116 12.83 19.22 -13.54
N HIS A 117 13.26 20.38 -14.06
CA HIS A 117 14.12 21.34 -13.37
C HIS A 117 13.48 21.84 -12.07
N GLN A 118 12.18 22.13 -12.12
CA GLN A 118 11.39 22.39 -10.92
C GLN A 118 10.90 21.04 -10.37
N ARG A 119 11.64 20.53 -9.37
CA ARG A 119 11.25 19.33 -8.63
C ARG A 119 9.99 19.58 -7.80
N LEU A 120 9.53 18.51 -7.18
CA LEU A 120 8.48 18.62 -6.18
C LEU A 120 8.94 19.50 -5.01
N THR A 121 8.08 20.42 -4.58
CA THR A 121 8.27 21.20 -3.34
C THR A 121 8.11 20.30 -2.12
N GLU A 122 8.48 20.73 -0.91
CA GLU A 122 8.43 19.85 0.27
C GLU A 122 7.02 19.31 0.60
N VAL A 123 5.97 20.06 0.26
CA VAL A 123 4.57 19.71 0.54
C VAL A 123 3.95 18.77 -0.51
N GLU A 124 4.44 18.85 -1.76
CA GLU A 124 3.87 18.08 -2.88
C GLU A 124 4.02 16.55 -2.71
N PRO A 125 5.19 15.99 -2.31
CA PRO A 125 5.35 14.56 -2.06
C PRO A 125 4.40 14.06 -0.97
N CYS A 126 4.21 14.82 0.11
CA CYS A 126 3.28 14.50 1.19
C CYS A 126 1.85 14.41 0.68
N THR A 127 1.43 15.38 -0.12
CA THR A 127 0.10 15.40 -0.73
C THR A 127 -0.12 14.21 -1.66
N ILE A 128 0.86 13.91 -2.52
CA ILE A 128 0.81 12.77 -3.45
C ILE A 128 0.76 11.44 -2.69
N PHE A 129 1.61 11.30 -1.67
CA PHE A 129 1.70 10.10 -0.84
C PHE A 129 0.40 9.84 -0.09
N ASN A 130 -0.14 10.86 0.59
CA ASN A 130 -1.39 10.76 1.33
C ASN A 130 -2.55 10.42 0.40
N ARG A 131 -2.65 11.10 -0.74
CA ARG A 131 -3.66 10.79 -1.76
C ARG A 131 -3.57 9.34 -2.22
N PHE A 132 -2.38 8.83 -2.50
CA PHE A 132 -2.17 7.46 -2.97
C PHE A 132 -2.58 6.41 -1.94
N TRP A 133 -2.13 6.55 -0.69
CA TRP A 133 -2.42 5.57 0.36
C TRP A 133 -3.84 5.69 0.93
N SER A 134 -4.46 6.87 0.86
CA SER A 134 -5.87 7.08 1.26
C SER A 134 -6.88 6.27 0.43
N LEU A 135 -6.48 5.83 -0.78
CA LEU A 135 -7.34 5.00 -1.64
C LEU A 135 -7.73 3.68 -0.98
N ASN A 136 -6.92 3.15 -0.04
CA ASN A 136 -7.15 1.90 0.72
C ASN A 136 -7.50 0.67 -0.14
N ASN A 137 -7.30 0.75 -1.46
CA ASN A 137 -7.65 -0.27 -2.43
C ASN A 137 -6.49 -0.41 -3.43
N HIS A 138 -5.95 -1.62 -3.49
CA HIS A 138 -4.81 -1.96 -4.30
C HIS A 138 -5.05 -1.80 -5.81
N GLU A 139 -6.26 -2.07 -6.29
CA GLU A 139 -6.61 -1.92 -7.70
C GLU A 139 -6.68 -0.44 -8.11
N LEU A 140 -7.24 0.41 -7.26
CA LEU A 140 -7.24 1.87 -7.47
C LEU A 140 -5.82 2.45 -7.42
N GLN A 141 -4.98 1.93 -6.53
CA GLN A 141 -3.57 2.30 -6.46
C GLN A 141 -2.81 1.90 -7.73
N TRP A 142 -3.03 0.69 -8.25
CA TRP A 142 -2.47 0.25 -9.52
C TRP A 142 -2.93 1.10 -10.69
N LYS A 143 -4.22 1.43 -10.74
CA LYS A 143 -4.76 2.35 -11.74
C LYS A 143 -4.04 3.70 -11.71
N LEU A 144 -3.90 4.30 -10.53
CA LEU A 144 -3.18 5.57 -10.36
C LEU A 144 -1.72 5.47 -10.83
N ILE A 145 -1.02 4.37 -10.52
CA ILE A 145 0.35 4.13 -10.99
C ILE A 145 0.38 4.05 -12.53
N SER A 146 -0.54 3.30 -13.13
CA SER A 146 -0.60 3.12 -14.58
C SER A 146 -0.89 4.45 -15.31
N ASP A 147 -1.83 5.24 -14.82
CA ASP A 147 -2.18 6.56 -15.37
C ASP A 147 -1.01 7.56 -15.26
N SER A 148 -0.14 7.35 -14.27
CA SER A 148 1.06 8.16 -14.02
C SER A 148 2.26 7.75 -14.87
N ILE A 149 2.16 6.69 -15.68
CA ILE A 149 3.28 6.16 -16.48
C ILE A 149 2.93 6.19 -17.97
N LYS A 150 3.80 6.82 -18.77
CA LYS A 150 3.73 6.74 -20.23
C LYS A 150 4.77 5.76 -20.75
N ILE A 151 4.32 4.77 -21.51
CA ILE A 151 5.18 3.84 -22.24
C ILE A 151 5.45 4.43 -23.63
N LEU A 152 6.72 4.65 -23.95
CA LEU A 152 7.17 5.24 -25.20
C LEU A 152 8.06 4.27 -25.97
N PRO A 153 8.03 4.25 -27.31
CA PRO A 153 9.03 3.54 -28.08
C PRO A 153 10.41 4.18 -27.88
N PRO A 154 11.50 3.39 -27.95
CA PRO A 154 12.86 3.94 -27.89
C PRO A 154 13.14 4.89 -29.06
N LYS A 155 13.77 6.05 -28.78
CA LYS A 155 14.02 7.13 -29.77
C LYS A 155 15.01 6.77 -30.89
N ARG A 156 15.92 5.82 -30.65
CA ARG A 156 16.89 5.35 -31.65
C ARG A 156 16.72 3.84 -31.82
N LYS A 157 16.34 3.40 -33.01
CA LYS A 157 16.47 2.01 -33.46
C LYS A 157 17.76 1.96 -34.26
N ILE A 158 18.90 1.67 -33.63
CA ILE A 158 20.16 1.48 -34.36
C ILE A 158 20.30 -0.02 -34.62
N ALA A 159 19.49 -0.53 -35.55
CA ALA A 159 19.78 -1.71 -36.37
C ALA A 159 18.50 -2.15 -37.11
N LEU A 160 18.67 -2.55 -38.36
CA LEU A 160 17.67 -3.21 -39.22
C LEU A 160 17.26 -4.60 -38.70
N VAL A 161 17.89 -5.07 -37.62
CA VAL A 161 17.64 -6.34 -36.95
C VAL A 161 17.55 -6.03 -35.45
N VAL A 162 16.39 -6.24 -34.82
CA VAL A 162 16.25 -6.09 -33.36
C VAL A 162 17.21 -7.09 -32.71
N ALA A 163 18.37 -6.62 -32.28
CA ALA A 163 19.32 -7.46 -31.57
C ALA A 163 18.66 -8.00 -30.29
N LYS A 164 18.89 -9.29 -30.00
CA LYS A 164 18.38 -9.97 -28.81
C LYS A 164 18.88 -9.25 -27.56
N GLY A 165 18.07 -8.35 -26.99
CA GLY A 165 18.43 -7.54 -25.83
C GLY A 165 18.03 -6.06 -25.90
N GLU A 166 17.52 -5.57 -27.04
CA GLU A 166 17.05 -4.19 -27.12
C GLU A 166 15.80 -3.93 -26.27
N LYS A 167 15.77 -2.77 -25.61
CA LYS A 167 14.61 -2.34 -24.81
C LYS A 167 13.44 -2.05 -25.74
N LYS A 168 12.43 -2.90 -25.71
CA LYS A 168 11.18 -2.74 -26.47
C LYS A 168 10.47 -1.41 -26.20
N TYR A 169 10.60 -0.88 -24.99
CA TYR A 169 9.94 0.36 -24.57
C TYR A 169 10.71 1.10 -23.46
N ILE A 170 10.42 2.39 -23.35
CA ILE A 170 10.90 3.29 -22.30
C ILE A 170 9.69 3.71 -21.46
N ARG A 171 9.83 3.68 -20.13
CA ARG A 171 8.82 4.18 -19.20
C ARG A 171 9.18 5.58 -18.72
N SER A 172 8.27 6.53 -18.90
CA SER A 172 8.35 7.89 -18.34
C SER A 172 7.34 8.05 -17.23
N TYR A 173 7.76 8.58 -16.09
CA TYR A 173 6.96 8.70 -14.86
C TYR A 173 6.53 10.14 -14.66
N TYR A 174 5.29 10.34 -14.22
CA TYR A 174 4.68 11.64 -14.04
C TYR A 174 3.94 11.71 -12.72
N PHE A 175 3.82 12.91 -12.16
CA PHE A 175 2.83 13.23 -11.13
C PHE A 175 1.98 14.41 -11.58
N ALA A 176 0.68 14.33 -11.31
CA ALA A 176 -0.22 15.47 -11.51
C ALA A 176 -0.13 16.39 -10.28
N VAL A 177 0.44 17.57 -10.49
CA VAL A 177 0.63 18.60 -9.45
C VAL A 177 0.03 19.89 -9.97
N ASN A 178 -0.92 20.48 -9.25
CA ASN A 178 -1.60 21.73 -9.63
C ASN A 178 -2.16 21.69 -11.07
N GLY A 179 -2.76 20.56 -11.45
CA GLY A 179 -3.32 20.34 -12.79
C GLY A 179 -2.28 20.11 -13.90
N LYS A 180 -0.98 20.14 -13.61
CA LYS A 180 0.11 19.91 -14.57
C LYS A 180 0.80 18.58 -14.33
N LEU A 181 1.13 17.87 -15.41
CA LEU A 181 1.91 16.64 -15.34
C LEU A 181 3.40 16.97 -15.28
N ARG A 182 4.02 16.77 -14.11
CA ARG A 182 5.45 16.95 -13.91
C ARG A 182 6.21 15.65 -14.13
N LYS A 183 7.28 15.69 -14.92
CA LYS A 183 8.06 14.49 -15.24
C LYS A 183 9.10 14.18 -14.15
N MET A 184 9.11 12.93 -13.69
CA MET A 184 10.02 12.46 -12.65
C MET A 184 10.84 11.24 -13.09
N CYS A 185 11.96 11.01 -12.41
CA CYS A 185 12.71 9.77 -12.57
C CYS A 185 12.04 8.62 -11.79
N LYS A 186 12.36 7.38 -12.18
CA LYS A 186 11.85 6.16 -11.50
C LYS A 186 12.11 6.18 -9.99
N THR A 187 13.30 6.63 -9.57
CA THR A 187 13.69 6.65 -8.16
C THR A 187 12.81 7.58 -7.35
N MET A 188 12.64 8.82 -7.82
CA MET A 188 11.77 9.80 -7.18
C MET A 188 10.34 9.25 -7.09
N PHE A 189 9.79 8.73 -8.19
CA PHE A 189 8.45 8.16 -8.24
C PHE A 189 8.23 7.07 -7.18
N LYS A 190 9.17 6.12 -7.07
CA LYS A 190 9.09 5.04 -6.08
C LYS A 190 9.25 5.53 -4.65
N ASN A 191 10.14 6.49 -4.42
CA ASN A 191 10.44 7.01 -3.10
C ASN A 191 9.29 7.87 -2.57
N THR A 192 8.67 8.67 -3.43
CA THR A 192 7.45 9.43 -3.13
C THR A 192 6.30 8.51 -2.76
N LEU A 193 6.07 7.40 -3.47
CA LEU A 193 4.96 6.48 -3.17
C LEU A 193 5.32 5.37 -2.15
N CYS A 194 6.60 5.24 -1.78
CA CYS A 194 7.15 4.14 -0.98
C CYS A 194 6.87 2.73 -1.55
N ILE A 195 7.02 2.57 -2.87
CA ILE A 195 6.76 1.30 -3.59
C ILE A 195 8.04 0.69 -4.21
N CYS A 196 7.96 -0.58 -4.60
CA CYS A 196 9.04 -1.30 -5.30
C CYS A 196 8.73 -1.49 -6.79
N ASP A 197 9.71 -1.98 -7.55
CA ASP A 197 9.57 -2.18 -9.00
C ASP A 197 8.42 -3.14 -9.35
N SER A 198 8.21 -4.18 -8.54
CA SER A 198 7.13 -5.14 -8.75
C SER A 198 5.73 -4.52 -8.70
N TRP A 199 5.52 -3.45 -7.93
CA TRP A 199 4.25 -2.71 -7.94
C TRP A 199 4.01 -2.04 -9.29
N ILE A 200 5.06 -1.46 -9.86
CA ILE A 200 4.99 -0.81 -11.18
C ILE A 200 4.74 -1.87 -12.26
N ASP A 201 5.47 -2.98 -12.23
CA ASP A 201 5.31 -4.05 -13.21
C ASP A 201 3.92 -4.69 -13.13
N SER A 202 3.40 -4.91 -11.92
CA SER A 202 2.04 -5.43 -11.73
C SER A 202 0.99 -4.43 -12.21
N ALA A 203 1.10 -3.16 -11.83
CA ALA A 203 0.16 -2.13 -12.29
C ALA A 203 0.11 -2.04 -13.82
N LEU A 204 1.25 -2.16 -14.50
CA LEU A 204 1.31 -2.15 -15.96
C LEU A 204 0.84 -3.46 -16.60
N SER A 205 1.00 -4.62 -15.95
CA SER A 205 0.47 -5.89 -16.48
C SER A 205 -1.05 -5.99 -16.37
N HIS A 206 -1.65 -5.34 -15.38
CA HIS A 206 -3.10 -5.33 -15.15
C HIS A 206 -3.85 -4.30 -16.01
N VAL A 207 -3.13 -3.40 -16.70
CA VAL A 207 -3.71 -2.46 -17.65
C VAL A 207 -3.37 -2.92 -19.07
N HIS A 208 -4.33 -3.56 -19.73
CA HIS A 208 -4.16 -3.96 -21.13
C HIS A 208 -4.25 -2.74 -22.08
N ASN A 209 -3.86 -2.92 -23.34
CA ASN A 209 -3.82 -1.89 -24.39
C ASN A 209 -5.13 -1.08 -24.56
N ASN A 210 -6.27 -1.61 -24.10
CA ASN A 210 -7.58 -0.96 -24.18
C ASN A 210 -7.98 -0.14 -22.94
N LYS A 211 -7.03 0.18 -22.03
CA LYS A 211 -7.24 0.97 -20.79
C LYS A 211 -8.22 0.37 -19.77
N ASN A 212 -8.72 -0.84 -20.01
CA ASN A 212 -9.55 -1.55 -19.03
C ASN A 212 -8.65 -2.27 -18.01
N HIS A 213 -8.95 -2.07 -16.73
CA HIS A 213 -8.27 -2.72 -15.61
C HIS A 213 -8.74 -4.16 -15.48
N ILE A 214 -7.82 -5.12 -15.59
CA ILE A 214 -8.11 -6.54 -15.35
C ILE A 214 -8.14 -6.77 -13.83
N PRO A 215 -9.28 -7.19 -13.26
CA PRO A 215 -9.39 -7.41 -11.82
C PRO A 215 -8.38 -8.46 -11.36
N ASP A 216 -7.82 -8.29 -10.16
CA ASP A 216 -6.94 -9.32 -9.59
C ASP A 216 -7.79 -10.54 -9.21
N MET A 217 -7.51 -11.68 -9.86
CA MET A 217 -8.19 -12.95 -9.64
C MET A 217 -7.49 -13.84 -8.61
N ARG A 218 -6.36 -13.41 -8.05
CA ARG A 218 -5.62 -14.22 -7.07
C ARG A 218 -6.48 -14.51 -5.85
N GLY A 219 -6.66 -15.80 -5.55
CA GLY A 219 -7.43 -16.27 -4.40
C GLY A 219 -8.95 -16.10 -4.54
N LYS A 220 -9.45 -15.74 -5.72
CA LYS A 220 -10.88 -15.79 -6.05
C LYS A 220 -11.13 -17.11 -6.79
N ALA A 221 -11.91 -18.00 -6.19
CA ALA A 221 -12.41 -19.17 -6.90
C ALA A 221 -13.59 -18.75 -7.78
N GLU A 222 -13.61 -19.18 -9.04
CA GLU A 222 -14.82 -19.13 -9.83
C GLU A 222 -15.87 -20.00 -9.14
N LYS A 223 -17.01 -19.39 -8.77
CA LYS A 223 -18.16 -20.17 -8.34
C LYS A 223 -18.67 -20.92 -9.57
N LYS A 224 -18.42 -22.23 -9.61
CA LYS A 224 -19.12 -23.14 -10.53
C LYS A 224 -20.57 -23.29 -10.12
#